data_AF-A0A947K9K4-F1
#
_entry.id   AF-A0A947K9K4-F1
#
_cell.length_a   1.000
_cell.length_b   1.000
_cell.length_c   1.000
_cell.angle_alpha   90.00
_cell.angle_beta   90.00
_cell.angle_gamma   90.00
#
_symmetry.space_group_name_H-M   'P 1'
#
loop_
_entity.id
_entity.type
_entity.pdbx_description
1 polymer ?
#
loop_
_entity_poly.entity_id
_entity_poly.type
_entity_poly.pdbx_seq_one_letter_code
_entity_poly.pdbx_strand_id
1 'polypeptide(L)'
;MNKSIVSLVSTVVMGCILTFVGCGGGGGNSSTTTTTTVTSTSTSTIAQGGNGPYVPVADAGINQLVSTGSTVTLDGSGSYDADGETISYVWTMVEVPTGSQSSLAGDTSSSPSFITDLEGDYRIQLIVNDGTSDSASDIVTVTASNVPGGGSNPNQTAVTIKVYVAGESVEERNHFNTPPFNADGTLFDRGADNNTPNEFGWMVPFAARLKLRDSNLSVEWVGSTCWNDPSVDGCSTGLYTNSSIGSTSSISGTTVEAWLNDRQDELIGKQFCYDIAFASRGGNDLNSGLSEQEFETNLRELIELLDQGSNCRTHPFIYVTAHMLDVSGGGDTSFYDDYDGESYISTWMATQKSYYVTRVQKVVNEMSGANQAMNLRFIDQWTPFYENRATTAFPAENWWTTINYDQYTGELNGAIPTGPSRPDLIKIHRGEFGSFQHPRRLASIFAGENTANQINISELRTLLE
;
A
#
# COMPACT_ATOMS: atom_id res chain seq x y z
N MET A 1 53.32 28.51 -7.36
CA MET A 1 54.71 28.10 -7.66
C MET A 1 54.98 26.74 -7.01
N ASN A 2 56.10 26.09 -7.38
CA ASN A 2 56.54 24.75 -6.98
C ASN A 2 56.37 24.35 -5.49
N LYS A 3 55.92 23.08 -5.30
CA LYS A 3 56.49 22.01 -4.43
C LYS A 3 56.54 22.20 -2.89
N SER A 4 56.65 21.17 -2.03
CA SER A 4 56.27 19.72 -1.97
C SER A 4 57.08 19.09 -0.82
N ILE A 5 56.50 18.21 0.01
CA ILE A 5 57.12 17.16 0.86
C ILE A 5 55.94 16.37 1.49
N VAL A 6 55.73 15.04 1.34
CA VAL A 6 56.55 13.81 1.60
C VAL A 6 56.54 13.44 3.10
N SER A 7 56.28 12.20 3.56
CA SER A 7 56.01 10.86 2.96
C SER A 7 54.78 10.21 3.67
N LEU A 8 54.33 8.94 3.58
CA LEU A 8 54.78 7.61 3.08
C LEU A 8 53.64 7.01 2.16
N VAL A 9 53.66 5.87 1.44
CA VAL A 9 54.37 4.54 1.46
C VAL A 9 53.79 3.56 2.52
N SER A 10 53.43 2.29 2.27
CA SER A 10 53.64 1.33 1.14
C SER A 10 52.32 0.89 0.46
N THR A 11 52.19 0.54 -0.84
CA THR A 11 52.73 -0.61 -1.65
C THR A 11 52.20 -1.97 -1.15
N VAL A 12 51.66 -2.93 -1.95
CA VAL A 12 52.06 -3.51 -3.27
C VAL A 12 50.84 -3.98 -4.10
N VAL A 13 50.59 -3.49 -5.34
CA VAL A 13 50.78 -4.14 -6.69
C VAL A 13 50.16 -5.56 -6.83
N MET A 14 49.25 -5.86 -7.78
CA MET A 14 49.46 -6.08 -9.25
C MET A 14 48.07 -6.17 -9.96
N GLY A 15 47.84 -5.82 -11.24
CA GLY A 15 48.67 -5.19 -12.27
C GLY A 15 48.68 -5.93 -13.62
N CYS A 16 47.86 -5.53 -14.62
CA CYS A 16 48.03 -5.94 -16.03
C CYS A 16 47.31 -5.00 -17.03
N ILE A 17 47.85 -4.85 -18.24
CA ILE A 17 47.45 -3.83 -19.24
C ILE A 17 47.59 -4.36 -20.70
N LEU A 18 46.62 -3.97 -21.55
CA LEU A 18 46.57 -3.91 -23.03
C LEU A 18 47.23 -4.99 -23.94
N THR A 19 46.35 -5.72 -24.66
CA THR A 19 46.29 -5.89 -26.14
C THR A 19 47.57 -5.83 -27.01
N PHE A 20 47.80 -6.83 -27.87
CA PHE A 20 47.49 -6.80 -29.34
C PHE A 20 47.95 -8.08 -30.11
N VAL A 21 47.50 -8.23 -31.37
CA VAL A 21 47.93 -9.21 -32.42
C VAL A 21 47.47 -10.68 -32.16
N GLY A 22 47.06 -11.47 -33.15
CA GLY A 22 46.80 -11.23 -34.59
C GLY A 22 46.48 -12.52 -35.37
N CYS A 23 46.32 -12.43 -36.69
CA CYS A 23 45.91 -13.56 -37.55
C CYS A 23 47.10 -14.36 -38.12
N GLY A 24 47.02 -15.69 -38.08
CA GLY A 24 47.95 -16.63 -38.73
C GLY A 24 47.57 -18.08 -38.42
N GLY A 25 47.86 -19.04 -39.32
CA GLY A 25 47.50 -20.45 -39.12
C GLY A 25 48.46 -21.43 -39.78
N GLY A 26 48.42 -22.71 -39.38
CA GLY A 26 49.25 -23.76 -40.00
C GLY A 26 49.39 -25.08 -39.23
N GLY A 27 48.47 -26.03 -39.48
CA GLY A 27 48.75 -27.47 -39.70
C GLY A 27 49.38 -28.39 -38.63
N GLY A 28 48.58 -29.38 -38.18
CA GLY A 28 49.01 -30.78 -37.90
C GLY A 28 49.58 -31.07 -36.50
N ASN A 29 49.09 -32.05 -35.72
CA ASN A 29 48.68 -33.42 -36.07
C ASN A 29 47.73 -34.01 -35.01
N SER A 30 47.10 -35.15 -35.28
CA SER A 30 46.02 -35.74 -34.47
C SER A 30 46.46 -36.31 -33.12
N SER A 31 45.65 -36.05 -32.09
CA SER A 31 45.48 -36.92 -30.92
C SER A 31 43.98 -37.12 -30.67
N THR A 32 43.50 -38.35 -30.80
CA THR A 32 42.08 -38.68 -30.60
C THR A 32 41.74 -38.76 -29.11
N THR A 33 41.17 -37.70 -28.56
CA THR A 33 40.53 -37.70 -27.24
C THR A 33 39.02 -37.78 -27.42
N THR A 34 38.39 -38.81 -26.86
CA THR A 34 36.94 -39.02 -26.93
C THR A 34 36.22 -37.89 -26.21
N THR A 35 35.52 -37.03 -26.97
CA THR A 35 34.68 -35.98 -26.39
C THR A 35 33.37 -36.59 -25.91
N THR A 36 33.32 -36.96 -24.62
CA THR A 36 32.06 -37.29 -23.94
C THR A 36 31.19 -36.04 -23.95
N THR A 37 30.24 -35.98 -24.88
CA THR A 37 29.28 -34.87 -24.96
C THR A 37 28.26 -35.07 -23.85
N VAL A 38 28.53 -34.49 -22.68
CA VAL A 38 27.53 -34.34 -21.63
C VAL A 38 26.53 -33.30 -22.12
N THR A 39 25.43 -33.76 -22.71
CA THR A 39 24.29 -32.90 -23.02
C THR A 39 23.61 -32.50 -21.71
N SER A 40 24.10 -31.43 -21.10
CA SER A 40 23.45 -30.77 -19.96
C SER A 40 22.11 -30.22 -20.43
N THR A 41 21.05 -31.00 -20.22
CA THR A 41 19.67 -30.59 -20.53
C THR A 41 19.28 -29.56 -19.48
N SER A 42 19.51 -28.28 -19.76
CA SER A 42 19.11 -27.17 -18.92
C SER A 42 17.59 -27.04 -18.95
N THR A 43 16.94 -27.74 -18.03
CA THR A 43 15.57 -27.45 -17.61
C THR A 43 15.57 -26.07 -16.96
N SER A 44 15.02 -25.08 -17.66
CA SER A 44 14.83 -23.73 -17.11
C SER A 44 13.73 -23.74 -16.05
N THR A 45 14.07 -24.15 -14.83
CA THR A 45 13.38 -23.66 -13.63
C THR A 45 13.65 -22.17 -13.51
N ILE A 46 12.61 -21.34 -13.59
CA ILE A 46 12.72 -19.90 -13.36
C ILE A 46 13.08 -19.69 -11.89
N ALA A 47 14.20 -19.00 -11.64
CA ALA A 47 14.54 -18.51 -10.31
C ALA A 47 14.09 -17.05 -10.19
N GLN A 48 13.55 -16.67 -9.04
CA GLN A 48 13.28 -15.27 -8.70
C GLN A 48 14.59 -14.46 -8.65
N GLY A 49 14.47 -13.13 -8.75
CA GLY A 49 15.61 -12.22 -8.62
C GLY A 49 16.20 -12.26 -7.21
N GLY A 50 17.53 -12.35 -7.10
CA GLY A 50 18.21 -12.51 -5.82
C GLY A 50 18.33 -11.22 -5.02
N ASN A 51 17.36 -10.95 -4.15
CA ASN A 51 17.69 -10.53 -2.79
C ASN A 51 17.96 -11.79 -1.92
N GLY A 52 18.46 -11.62 -0.70
CA GLY A 52 18.43 -12.70 0.29
C GLY A 52 17.00 -12.87 0.82
N PRO A 53 16.60 -14.08 1.26
CA PRO A 53 15.25 -14.30 1.77
C PRO A 53 14.93 -13.30 2.87
N TYR A 54 13.81 -12.61 2.74
CA TYR A 54 13.31 -11.75 3.79
C TYR A 54 12.82 -12.60 4.97
N VAL A 55 12.73 -11.98 6.16
CA VAL A 55 11.98 -12.58 7.27
C VAL A 55 10.56 -12.03 7.25
N PRO A 56 9.54 -12.86 7.53
CA PRO A 56 8.17 -12.42 7.48
C PRO A 56 7.87 -11.43 8.62
N VAL A 57 6.84 -10.62 8.42
CA VAL A 57 6.42 -9.57 9.35
C VAL A 57 5.11 -9.98 10.00
N ALA A 58 5.13 -10.11 11.33
CA ALA A 58 3.93 -10.23 12.13
C ALA A 58 3.29 -8.84 12.33
N ASP A 59 1.98 -8.77 12.10
CA ASP A 59 1.09 -7.71 12.57
C ASP A 59 0.05 -8.40 13.46
N ALA A 60 0.06 -8.13 14.77
CA ALA A 60 -0.85 -8.72 15.74
C ALA A 60 -2.23 -8.02 15.79
N GLY A 61 -2.43 -6.98 14.99
CA GLY A 61 -3.60 -6.13 14.99
C GLY A 61 -3.60 -5.12 16.14
N ILE A 62 -4.63 -4.25 16.14
CA ILE A 62 -4.71 -3.15 17.10
C ILE A 62 -5.03 -3.63 18.53
N ASN A 63 -4.47 -2.95 19.52
CA ASN A 63 -4.89 -3.06 20.92
C ASN A 63 -6.41 -2.84 21.04
N GLN A 64 -7.09 -3.66 21.84
CA GLN A 64 -8.55 -3.65 21.97
C GLN A 64 -8.97 -3.30 23.41
N LEU A 65 -10.07 -2.55 23.55
CA LEU A 65 -10.70 -2.25 24.83
C LEU A 65 -12.11 -2.82 24.84
N VAL A 66 -12.38 -3.79 25.70
CA VAL A 66 -13.63 -4.57 25.70
C VAL A 66 -14.25 -4.71 27.10
N SER A 67 -15.55 -5.01 27.13
CA SER A 67 -16.24 -5.35 28.37
C SER A 67 -15.79 -6.74 28.88
N THR A 68 -15.52 -6.90 30.17
CA THR A 68 -15.29 -8.23 30.75
C THR A 68 -16.46 -9.18 30.47
N GLY A 69 -16.14 -10.43 30.12
CA GLY A 69 -17.06 -11.44 29.59
C GLY A 69 -17.23 -11.44 28.06
N SER A 70 -16.62 -10.50 27.32
CA SER A 70 -16.69 -10.47 25.84
C SER A 70 -15.88 -11.60 25.19
N THR A 71 -16.38 -12.12 24.08
CA THR A 71 -15.55 -12.83 23.11
C THR A 71 -14.78 -11.81 22.27
N VAL A 72 -13.48 -12.00 22.16
CA VAL A 72 -12.54 -11.16 21.40
C VAL A 72 -12.00 -11.98 20.24
N THR A 73 -11.95 -11.37 19.06
CA THR A 73 -11.26 -11.92 17.87
C THR A 73 -10.05 -11.05 17.61
N LEU A 74 -8.89 -11.68 17.42
CA LEU A 74 -7.68 -10.98 16.95
C LEU A 74 -7.62 -11.09 15.43
N ASP A 75 -6.89 -10.17 14.79
CA ASP A 75 -6.71 -10.15 13.34
C ASP A 75 -5.23 -9.97 13.04
N GLY A 76 -4.63 -11.03 12.50
CA GLY A 76 -3.25 -11.06 12.02
C GLY A 76 -3.14 -10.99 10.50
N SER A 77 -4.22 -10.77 9.76
CA SER A 77 -4.22 -10.79 8.28
C SER A 77 -3.47 -9.63 7.62
N GLY A 78 -3.02 -8.65 8.41
CA GLY A 78 -2.02 -7.65 8.02
C GLY A 78 -0.60 -8.22 7.90
N SER A 79 -0.32 -9.36 8.54
CA SER A 79 0.97 -10.06 8.45
C SER A 79 1.29 -10.46 7.01
N TYR A 80 2.57 -10.45 6.65
CA TYR A 80 3.00 -10.77 5.28
C TYR A 80 4.43 -11.31 5.26
N ASP A 81 4.76 -12.01 4.17
CA ASP A 81 6.14 -12.16 3.71
C ASP A 81 6.40 -11.24 2.50
N ALA A 82 7.65 -10.80 2.32
CA ALA A 82 8.05 -9.84 1.29
C ALA A 82 8.50 -10.49 -0.03
N ASP A 83 8.97 -11.74 -0.02
CA ASP A 83 9.25 -12.53 -1.24
C ASP A 83 7.94 -13.10 -1.85
N GLY A 84 6.90 -13.21 -1.03
CA GLY A 84 5.54 -13.62 -1.37
C GLY A 84 5.18 -15.04 -0.90
N GLU A 85 5.94 -15.59 0.06
CA GLU A 85 5.70 -16.92 0.60
C GLU A 85 4.41 -17.01 1.47
N THR A 86 3.89 -18.23 1.62
CA THR A 86 2.69 -18.50 2.43
C THR A 86 3.05 -18.57 3.91
N ILE A 87 2.75 -17.52 4.66
CA ILE A 87 2.98 -17.48 6.11
C ILE A 87 2.01 -18.37 6.90
N SER A 88 2.54 -18.93 7.98
CA SER A 88 1.80 -19.62 9.04
C SER A 88 1.80 -18.80 10.33
N TYR A 89 0.82 -18.98 11.22
CA TYR A 89 0.59 -18.15 12.41
C TYR A 89 0.81 -18.94 13.69
N VAL A 90 1.41 -18.31 14.70
CA VAL A 90 1.50 -18.82 16.08
C VAL A 90 1.16 -17.70 17.06
N TRP A 91 -0.01 -17.78 17.67
CA TRP A 91 -0.44 -16.85 18.71
C TRP A 91 -0.22 -17.42 20.11
N THR A 92 0.28 -16.60 21.04
CA THR A 92 0.54 -17.00 22.44
C THR A 92 0.09 -15.93 23.41
N MET A 93 -0.75 -16.29 24.39
CA MET A 93 -1.02 -15.42 25.54
C MET A 93 0.22 -15.38 26.44
N VAL A 94 0.95 -14.26 26.38
CA VAL A 94 2.18 -14.03 27.17
C VAL A 94 1.89 -13.37 28.52
N GLU A 95 0.74 -12.72 28.67
CA GLU A 95 0.26 -12.14 29.94
C GLU A 95 -1.27 -12.21 30.00
N VAL A 96 -1.83 -12.54 31.16
CA VAL A 96 -3.27 -12.56 31.44
C VAL A 96 -3.53 -12.10 32.88
N PRO A 97 -4.75 -11.61 33.23
CA PRO A 97 -5.06 -11.18 34.59
C PRO A 97 -4.87 -12.30 35.62
N THR A 98 -4.43 -11.96 36.83
CA THR A 98 -4.13 -12.94 37.87
C THR A 98 -5.39 -13.72 38.28
N GLY A 99 -5.42 -15.02 37.95
CA GLY A 99 -6.55 -15.92 38.18
C GLY A 99 -7.37 -16.25 36.92
N SER A 100 -7.12 -15.56 35.80
CA SER A 100 -7.76 -15.85 34.51
C SER A 100 -7.53 -17.29 34.09
N GLN A 101 -8.56 -17.90 33.50
CA GLN A 101 -8.54 -19.22 32.87
C GLN A 101 -8.71 -19.12 31.34
N SER A 102 -8.50 -17.92 30.78
CA SER A 102 -8.64 -17.67 29.34
C SER A 102 -7.61 -18.42 28.52
N SER A 103 -7.99 -18.75 27.28
CA SER A 103 -7.15 -19.42 26.30
C SER A 103 -7.61 -19.09 24.88
N LEU A 104 -6.69 -19.20 23.92
CA LEU A 104 -6.97 -18.97 22.51
C LEU A 104 -7.66 -20.20 21.89
N ALA A 105 -8.72 -19.94 21.13
CA ALA A 105 -9.33 -20.87 20.19
C ALA A 105 -8.83 -20.54 18.77
N GLY A 106 -8.17 -21.50 18.12
CA GLY A 106 -7.58 -21.30 16.80
C GLY A 106 -6.27 -20.50 16.83
N ASP A 107 -5.41 -20.77 17.80
CA ASP A 107 -4.06 -20.19 18.00
C ASP A 107 -3.09 -20.25 16.79
N THR A 108 -3.45 -21.02 15.77
CA THR A 108 -2.72 -21.17 14.49
C THR A 108 -3.47 -20.58 13.28
N SER A 109 -4.55 -19.83 13.54
CA SER A 109 -5.34 -19.09 12.55
C SER A 109 -4.77 -17.68 12.32
N SER A 110 -5.07 -17.07 11.17
CA SER A 110 -4.92 -15.61 10.98
C SER A 110 -5.89 -14.81 11.87
N SER A 111 -6.95 -15.43 12.38
CA SER A 111 -7.94 -14.82 13.28
C SER A 111 -8.33 -15.76 14.42
N PRO A 112 -7.54 -15.85 15.50
CA PRO A 112 -7.91 -16.59 16.70
C PRO A 112 -8.97 -15.81 17.51
N SER A 113 -9.60 -16.48 18.48
CA SER A 113 -10.49 -15.81 19.43
C SER A 113 -10.32 -16.31 20.86
N PHE A 114 -10.72 -15.51 21.85
CA PHE A 114 -10.74 -15.88 23.27
C PHE A 114 -11.84 -15.14 24.02
N ILE A 115 -11.99 -15.40 25.33
CA ILE A 115 -12.93 -14.68 26.20
C ILE A 115 -12.16 -13.92 27.28
N THR A 116 -12.43 -12.62 27.43
CA THR A 116 -11.86 -11.81 28.51
C THR A 116 -12.61 -12.08 29.81
N ASP A 117 -12.31 -13.19 30.48
CA ASP A 117 -13.01 -13.74 31.64
C ASP A 117 -12.91 -12.91 32.94
N LEU A 118 -11.94 -12.00 33.04
CA LEU A 118 -11.69 -11.10 34.16
C LEU A 118 -11.47 -9.65 33.69
N GLU A 119 -11.24 -8.73 34.64
CA GLU A 119 -10.74 -7.38 34.37
C GLU A 119 -9.20 -7.37 34.35
N GLY A 120 -8.61 -6.48 33.55
CA GLY A 120 -7.18 -6.33 33.37
C GLY A 120 -6.72 -6.59 31.93
N ASP A 121 -5.40 -6.56 31.73
CA ASP A 121 -4.79 -6.70 30.41
C ASP A 121 -4.49 -8.17 30.06
N TYR A 122 -4.87 -8.55 28.84
CA TYR A 122 -4.45 -9.77 28.18
C TYR A 122 -3.46 -9.36 27.08
N ARG A 123 -2.23 -9.88 27.11
CA ARG A 123 -1.21 -9.58 26.09
C ARG A 123 -0.98 -10.85 25.27
N ILE A 124 -1.27 -10.76 23.98
CA ILE A 124 -1.19 -11.86 23.05
C ILE A 124 -0.13 -11.54 22.01
N GLN A 125 0.89 -12.38 21.95
CA GLN A 125 1.98 -12.31 21.01
C GLN A 125 1.59 -13.03 19.71
N LEU A 126 1.95 -12.47 18.56
CA LEU A 126 1.98 -13.16 17.27
C LEU A 126 3.43 -13.34 16.82
N ILE A 127 3.75 -14.54 16.35
CA ILE A 127 4.89 -14.83 15.47
C ILE A 127 4.33 -15.47 14.21
N VAL A 128 4.86 -15.11 13.05
CA VAL A 128 4.55 -15.76 11.77
C VAL A 128 5.79 -16.42 11.17
N ASN A 129 5.60 -17.48 10.38
CA ASN A 129 6.69 -18.26 9.81
C ASN A 129 6.44 -18.61 8.33
N ASP A 130 7.43 -18.35 7.47
CA ASP A 130 7.38 -18.52 6.00
C ASP A 130 7.58 -19.96 5.49
N GLY A 131 7.87 -20.90 6.40
CA GLY A 131 8.31 -22.28 6.11
C GLY A 131 9.81 -22.51 6.36
N THR A 132 10.57 -21.46 6.59
CA THR A 132 12.04 -21.44 6.81
C THR A 132 12.44 -20.60 8.03
N SER A 133 11.80 -19.44 8.24
CA SER A 133 12.21 -18.45 9.26
C SER A 133 11.02 -17.91 10.06
N ASP A 134 11.26 -17.62 11.35
CA ASP A 134 10.30 -16.95 12.23
C ASP A 134 10.43 -15.43 12.11
N SER A 135 9.30 -14.73 12.21
CA SER A 135 9.25 -13.27 12.30
C SER A 135 9.85 -12.73 13.60
N ALA A 136 10.12 -11.42 13.63
CA ALA A 136 10.07 -10.70 14.91
C ALA A 136 8.65 -10.81 15.48
N SER A 137 8.52 -10.92 16.80
CA SER A 137 7.20 -11.06 17.43
C SER A 137 6.52 -9.71 17.63
N ASP A 138 5.26 -9.59 17.23
CA ASP A 138 4.41 -8.46 17.60
C ASP A 138 3.48 -8.82 18.77
N ILE A 139 2.93 -7.84 19.50
CA ILE A 139 2.09 -8.05 20.69
C ILE A 139 0.87 -7.11 20.70
N VAL A 140 -0.31 -7.69 20.54
CA VAL A 140 -1.58 -7.03 20.80
C VAL A 140 -1.95 -7.10 22.27
N THR A 141 -2.40 -5.98 22.82
CA THR A 141 -2.89 -5.85 24.20
C THR A 141 -4.40 -5.63 24.19
N VAL A 142 -5.12 -6.50 24.88
CA VAL A 142 -6.58 -6.45 25.03
C VAL A 142 -6.89 -6.13 26.49
N THR A 143 -7.33 -4.90 26.75
CA THR A 143 -7.75 -4.45 28.07
C THR A 143 -9.22 -4.80 28.30
N ALA A 144 -9.50 -5.55 29.36
CA ALA A 144 -10.85 -5.91 29.78
C ALA A 144 -11.28 -5.11 31.01
N SER A 145 -12.51 -4.59 31.00
CA SER A 145 -13.04 -3.79 32.13
C SER A 145 -14.56 -3.86 32.22
N ASN A 146 -15.14 -3.67 33.42
CA ASN A 146 -16.60 -3.53 33.58
C ASN A 146 -17.11 -2.13 33.17
N VAL A 147 -16.98 -1.77 31.88
CA VAL A 147 -17.70 -0.64 31.28
C VAL A 147 -19.06 -1.13 30.78
N PRO A 148 -20.20 -0.61 31.30
CA PRO A 148 -21.54 -0.97 30.81
C PRO A 148 -21.85 -0.30 29.47
N GLY A 149 -21.54 -1.00 28.38
CA GLY A 149 -21.69 -0.52 26.99
C GLY A 149 -20.33 -0.23 26.35
N GLY A 150 -20.04 -0.91 25.24
CA GLY A 150 -18.72 -0.83 24.59
C GLY A 150 -18.50 0.40 23.71
N GLY A 151 -17.25 0.57 23.25
CA GLY A 151 -16.96 1.39 22.06
C GLY A 151 -16.49 2.83 22.28
N SER A 152 -15.86 3.17 23.41
CA SER A 152 -14.98 4.37 23.49
C SER A 152 -14.09 4.36 24.74
N ASN A 153 -12.94 5.04 24.67
CA ASN A 153 -12.18 5.47 25.85
C ASN A 153 -12.52 6.95 26.14
N PRO A 154 -13.38 7.26 27.11
CA PRO A 154 -13.80 8.63 27.40
C PRO A 154 -12.71 9.48 28.11
N ASN A 155 -11.58 8.88 28.49
CA ASN A 155 -10.44 9.57 29.10
C ASN A 155 -9.32 9.92 28.10
N GLN A 156 -9.45 9.52 26.83
CA GLN A 156 -8.45 9.81 25.80
C GLN A 156 -8.79 11.12 25.10
N THR A 157 -7.84 12.05 25.03
CA THR A 157 -8.03 13.36 24.42
C THR A 157 -8.41 13.23 22.94
N ALA A 158 -9.37 14.06 22.52
CA ALA A 158 -9.72 14.21 21.11
C ALA A 158 -8.56 14.87 20.36
N VAL A 159 -8.15 14.27 19.24
CA VAL A 159 -7.00 14.71 18.44
C VAL A 159 -7.43 14.92 17.00
N THR A 160 -6.90 15.98 16.38
CA THR A 160 -7.09 16.28 14.96
C THR A 160 -5.74 16.18 14.27
N ILE A 161 -5.65 15.24 13.33
CA ILE A 161 -4.45 14.93 12.54
C ILE A 161 -4.49 15.77 11.29
N LYS A 162 -3.46 16.60 11.08
CA LYS A 162 -3.27 17.39 9.87
C LYS A 162 -2.55 16.56 8.83
N VAL A 163 -3.25 16.32 7.73
CA VAL A 163 -2.79 15.47 6.63
C VAL A 163 -2.50 16.33 5.41
N TYR A 164 -1.22 16.45 5.07
CA TYR A 164 -0.79 16.98 3.77
C TYR A 164 -0.79 15.87 2.73
N VAL A 165 -1.00 16.25 1.47
CA VAL A 165 -1.05 15.28 0.36
C VAL A 165 -0.28 15.82 -0.83
N ALA A 166 0.67 15.03 -1.29
CA ALA A 166 1.36 15.22 -2.55
C ALA A 166 0.95 14.15 -3.57
N GLY A 167 0.76 14.56 -4.83
CA GLY A 167 0.37 13.72 -5.96
C GLY A 167 -1.13 13.47 -6.07
N GLU A 168 -1.50 12.36 -6.69
CA GLU A 168 -2.88 12.03 -6.99
C GLU A 168 -3.68 11.75 -5.72
N SER A 169 -4.65 12.62 -5.43
CA SER A 169 -5.64 12.34 -4.41
C SER A 169 -6.97 12.95 -4.78
N VAL A 170 -7.86 11.99 -5.04
CA VAL A 170 -9.31 12.11 -5.15
C VAL A 170 -9.81 12.76 -6.44
N GLU A 171 -10.99 12.29 -6.85
CA GLU A 171 -11.49 12.35 -8.21
C GLU A 171 -12.16 13.70 -8.52
N GLU A 172 -12.20 14.04 -9.80
CA GLU A 172 -12.81 15.24 -10.40
C GLU A 172 -14.08 15.74 -9.69
N ARG A 173 -15.01 14.84 -9.36
CA ARG A 173 -16.26 15.13 -8.62
C ARG A 173 -16.37 14.21 -7.43
N ASN A 174 -16.63 14.76 -6.24
CA ASN A 174 -16.70 14.05 -4.96
C ASN A 174 -17.82 14.60 -4.06
N HIS A 175 -19.07 14.22 -4.35
CA HIS A 175 -20.25 14.71 -3.62
C HIS A 175 -20.67 13.77 -2.50
N PHE A 176 -19.96 13.82 -1.37
CA PHE A 176 -20.37 13.12 -0.15
C PHE A 176 -21.73 13.63 0.33
N ASN A 177 -22.75 12.77 0.26
CA ASN A 177 -24.07 12.98 0.85
C ASN A 177 -24.35 12.01 2.02
N THR A 178 -23.47 11.02 2.22
CA THR A 178 -23.60 9.91 3.19
C THR A 178 -22.20 9.36 3.52
N PRO A 179 -21.96 8.83 4.74
CA PRO A 179 -20.72 8.11 5.04
C PRO A 179 -20.47 6.89 4.13
N PRO A 180 -19.21 6.47 3.92
CA PRO A 180 -18.90 5.23 3.18
C PRO A 180 -19.16 3.95 3.98
N PHE A 181 -19.16 4.02 5.32
CA PHE A 181 -19.33 2.88 6.22
C PHE A 181 -20.49 3.08 7.21
N ASN A 182 -21.03 1.97 7.69
CA ASN A 182 -21.86 1.90 8.89
C ASN A 182 -21.02 2.10 10.17
N ALA A 183 -21.71 2.25 11.32
CA ALA A 183 -21.06 2.40 12.63
C ALA A 183 -20.32 1.12 13.12
N ASP A 184 -20.61 -0.04 12.51
CA ASP A 184 -19.88 -1.31 12.72
C ASP A 184 -18.71 -1.50 11.71
N GLY A 185 -18.46 -0.51 10.84
CA GLY A 185 -17.43 -0.55 9.82
C GLY A 185 -17.77 -1.36 8.56
N THR A 186 -18.97 -1.91 8.44
CA THR A 186 -19.44 -2.54 7.18
C THR A 186 -19.73 -1.49 6.11
N LEU A 187 -19.78 -1.90 4.84
CA LEU A 187 -20.08 -1.01 3.71
C LEU A 187 -21.48 -0.39 3.85
N PHE A 188 -21.56 0.95 3.74
CA PHE A 188 -22.85 1.62 3.63
C PHE A 188 -23.39 1.46 2.20
N ASP A 189 -24.00 0.32 1.89
CA ASP A 189 -24.67 0.14 0.60
C ASP A 189 -25.86 1.10 0.46
N ARG A 190 -26.00 1.67 -0.73
CA ARG A 190 -27.07 2.60 -1.11
C ARG A 190 -27.97 2.03 -2.21
N GLY A 191 -27.72 0.81 -2.66
CA GLY A 191 -28.33 0.20 -3.84
C GLY A 191 -27.70 0.70 -5.14
N ALA A 192 -27.92 -0.06 -6.22
CA ALA A 192 -27.28 0.16 -7.52
C ALA A 192 -27.46 1.58 -8.07
N ASP A 193 -28.68 2.12 -7.96
CA ASP A 193 -29.07 3.42 -8.55
C ASP A 193 -28.43 4.64 -7.86
N ASN A 194 -27.88 4.47 -6.65
CA ASN A 194 -27.24 5.53 -5.86
C ASN A 194 -25.70 5.47 -5.87
N ASN A 195 -25.11 4.62 -6.72
CA ASN A 195 -23.67 4.65 -6.99
C ASN A 195 -23.41 5.56 -8.20
N THR A 196 -23.46 6.88 -7.98
CA THR A 196 -23.16 7.82 -9.07
C THR A 196 -21.69 7.69 -9.49
N PRO A 197 -21.32 7.98 -10.75
CA PRO A 197 -19.91 7.94 -11.18
C PRO A 197 -19.00 8.99 -10.55
N ASN A 198 -19.42 9.69 -9.48
CA ASN A 198 -18.91 10.99 -9.03
C ASN A 198 -18.65 11.05 -7.51
N GLU A 199 -18.26 9.93 -6.91
CA GLU A 199 -18.16 9.79 -5.46
C GLU A 199 -17.04 8.82 -5.02
N PHE A 200 -16.28 9.29 -4.01
CA PHE A 200 -15.19 8.62 -3.31
C PHE A 200 -13.92 8.41 -4.13
N GLY A 201 -12.97 9.33 -3.98
CA GLY A 201 -11.55 8.95 -3.95
C GLY A 201 -11.13 8.48 -2.55
N TRP A 202 -10.07 7.68 -2.47
CA TRP A 202 -9.78 6.81 -1.32
C TRP A 202 -9.51 7.52 0.01
N MET A 203 -9.12 8.79 -0.02
CA MET A 203 -8.74 9.54 1.19
C MET A 203 -9.89 9.85 2.15
N VAL A 204 -11.14 9.95 1.66
CA VAL A 204 -12.30 10.19 2.54
C VAL A 204 -12.77 8.89 3.23
N PRO A 205 -12.85 7.73 2.55
CA PRO A 205 -12.93 6.43 3.22
C PRO A 205 -11.79 6.19 4.21
N PHE A 206 -10.55 6.57 3.89
CA PHE A 206 -9.44 6.52 4.85
C PHE A 206 -9.72 7.30 6.15
N ALA A 207 -10.11 8.57 6.04
CA ALA A 207 -10.42 9.39 7.23
C ALA A 207 -11.62 8.87 8.01
N ALA A 208 -12.66 8.38 7.32
CA ALA A 208 -13.82 7.75 7.95
C ALA A 208 -13.46 6.42 8.66
N ARG A 209 -12.54 5.64 8.09
CA ARG A 209 -12.06 4.38 8.69
C ARG A 209 -11.18 4.64 9.91
N LEU A 210 -10.29 5.65 9.88
CA LEU A 210 -9.56 6.07 11.09
C LEU A 210 -10.51 6.49 12.22
N LYS A 211 -11.61 7.19 11.89
CA LYS A 211 -12.64 7.59 12.87
C LYS A 211 -13.40 6.40 13.50
N LEU A 212 -13.48 5.28 12.79
CA LEU A 212 -14.06 4.02 13.31
C LEU A 212 -13.04 3.23 14.14
N ARG A 213 -11.77 3.19 13.73
CA ARG A 213 -10.68 2.57 14.50
C ARG A 213 -10.40 3.31 15.81
N ASP A 214 -10.59 4.64 15.84
CA ASP A 214 -10.50 5.47 17.05
C ASP A 214 -11.49 6.64 16.99
N SER A 215 -12.52 6.59 17.85
CA SER A 215 -13.59 7.58 17.92
C SER A 215 -13.15 8.96 18.42
N ASN A 216 -11.94 9.10 18.98
CA ASN A 216 -11.36 10.36 19.43
C ASN A 216 -10.41 10.98 18.37
N LEU A 217 -10.06 10.29 17.29
CA LEU A 217 -9.32 10.89 16.17
C LEU A 217 -10.22 11.74 15.26
N SER A 218 -9.60 12.56 14.41
CA SER A 218 -10.22 13.31 13.32
C SER A 218 -9.14 13.71 12.31
N VAL A 219 -9.51 14.00 11.06
CA VAL A 219 -8.58 14.42 10.00
C VAL A 219 -8.90 15.84 9.55
N GLU A 220 -7.89 16.69 9.52
CA GLU A 220 -7.86 18.01 8.89
C GLU A 220 -6.98 17.93 7.65
N TRP A 221 -7.55 18.20 6.47
CA TRP A 221 -6.78 18.27 5.23
C TRP A 221 -6.09 19.63 5.14
N VAL A 222 -4.80 19.64 4.77
CA VAL A 222 -4.02 20.87 4.58
C VAL A 222 -3.34 20.93 3.22
N GLY A 223 -3.30 22.14 2.64
CA GLY A 223 -2.70 22.41 1.36
C GLY A 223 -3.20 23.71 0.72
N SER A 224 -2.85 23.92 -0.55
CA SER A 224 -3.03 25.21 -1.23
C SER A 224 -4.34 25.38 -2.00
N THR A 225 -4.99 24.29 -2.42
CA THR A 225 -6.23 24.32 -3.21
C THR A 225 -7.43 23.90 -2.38
N CYS A 226 -8.57 24.57 -2.54
CA CYS A 226 -9.83 23.93 -2.14
C CYS A 226 -10.00 22.62 -2.90
N TRP A 227 -10.55 21.61 -2.23
CA TRP A 227 -11.04 20.38 -2.84
C TRP A 227 -12.21 20.70 -3.79
N ASN A 228 -11.92 21.07 -5.03
CA ASN A 228 -12.93 21.63 -5.92
C ASN A 228 -12.77 21.27 -7.40
N ASP A 229 -13.88 20.86 -7.99
CA ASP A 229 -14.12 20.78 -9.43
C ASP A 229 -14.15 22.21 -10.03
N PRO A 230 -13.42 22.51 -11.11
CA PRO A 230 -13.47 23.82 -11.78
C PRO A 230 -14.82 24.14 -12.45
N SER A 231 -15.78 23.20 -12.49
CA SER A 231 -17.12 23.38 -13.05
C SER A 231 -18.18 23.88 -12.06
N VAL A 232 -17.87 23.95 -10.74
CA VAL A 232 -18.79 24.44 -9.70
C VAL A 232 -18.27 25.67 -8.95
N ASP A 233 -19.13 26.70 -8.88
CA ASP A 233 -18.89 27.95 -8.15
C ASP A 233 -18.87 27.73 -6.63
N GLY A 234 -17.67 27.66 -6.06
CA GLY A 234 -17.42 27.59 -4.62
C GLY A 234 -16.89 26.23 -4.16
N CYS A 235 -16.04 26.24 -3.14
CA CYS A 235 -15.34 25.05 -2.66
C CYS A 235 -16.30 23.93 -2.24
N SER A 236 -16.17 22.76 -2.88
CA SER A 236 -17.05 21.60 -2.74
C SER A 236 -16.81 20.85 -1.41
N THR A 237 -17.18 21.48 -0.30
CA THR A 237 -17.12 20.86 1.03
C THR A 237 -18.20 19.79 1.17
N GLY A 238 -17.77 18.54 1.22
CA GLY A 238 -18.66 17.38 1.33
C GLY A 238 -19.52 17.37 2.59
N LEU A 239 -20.64 16.66 2.53
CA LEU A 239 -21.53 16.47 3.67
C LEU A 239 -21.52 15.02 4.16
N TYR A 240 -20.84 14.82 5.29
CA TYR A 240 -21.61 14.48 6.49
C TYR A 240 -21.03 15.21 7.71
N THR A 241 -21.92 15.78 8.52
CA THR A 241 -21.74 16.55 9.78
C THR A 241 -20.73 17.71 9.86
N ASN A 242 -19.68 17.82 9.05
CA ASN A 242 -18.75 18.96 9.09
C ASN A 242 -18.48 19.58 7.71
N SER A 243 -18.87 20.84 7.50
CA SER A 243 -18.84 21.54 6.21
C SER A 243 -17.46 22.11 5.85
N SER A 244 -16.39 21.44 6.26
CA SER A 244 -15.00 21.87 6.08
C SER A 244 -14.06 20.68 5.89
N ILE A 245 -14.20 19.99 4.76
CA ILE A 245 -13.02 19.37 4.13
C ILE A 245 -12.08 20.53 3.83
N GLY A 246 -10.90 20.52 4.45
CA GLY A 246 -9.90 21.58 4.30
C GLY A 246 -9.29 21.62 2.90
N SER A 247 -8.41 22.58 2.68
CA SER A 247 -7.62 22.63 1.45
C SER A 247 -6.70 21.41 1.34
N THR A 248 -6.40 20.99 0.12
CA THR A 248 -5.44 19.93 -0.22
C THR A 248 -4.39 20.48 -1.19
N SER A 249 -3.23 19.84 -1.22
CA SER A 249 -2.20 20.06 -2.26
C SER A 249 -2.12 18.89 -3.23
N SER A 250 -3.06 17.95 -3.14
CA SER A 250 -3.25 16.92 -4.17
C SER A 250 -3.60 17.54 -5.52
N ILE A 251 -3.21 16.85 -6.58
CA ILE A 251 -3.64 17.17 -7.95
C ILE A 251 -4.04 15.84 -8.60
N SER A 252 -5.29 15.74 -9.04
CA SER A 252 -5.77 14.54 -9.76
C SER A 252 -5.02 14.40 -11.09
N GLY A 253 -4.65 13.18 -11.48
CA GLY A 253 -3.99 12.90 -12.75
C GLY A 253 -2.48 13.20 -12.83
N THR A 254 -1.83 13.71 -11.78
CA THR A 254 -0.39 14.08 -11.86
C THR A 254 0.58 12.94 -11.57
N THR A 255 1.66 12.89 -12.34
CA THR A 255 2.88 12.14 -12.04
C THR A 255 3.66 12.72 -10.85
N VAL A 256 4.70 12.03 -10.36
CA VAL A 256 5.67 12.61 -9.40
C VAL A 256 6.25 13.92 -9.92
N GLU A 257 6.68 13.93 -11.18
CA GLU A 257 7.34 15.05 -11.84
C GLU A 257 6.40 16.26 -12.00
N ALA A 258 5.19 16.04 -12.51
CA ALA A 258 4.20 17.09 -12.70
C ALA A 258 3.83 17.72 -11.35
N TRP A 259 3.64 16.90 -10.32
CA TRP A 259 3.36 17.41 -8.98
C TRP A 259 4.54 18.21 -8.40
N LEU A 260 5.79 17.75 -8.55
CA LEU A 260 6.97 18.49 -8.10
C LEU A 260 7.09 19.84 -8.83
N ASN A 261 6.90 19.87 -10.14
CA ASN A 261 6.95 21.10 -10.94
C ASN A 261 5.90 22.14 -10.49
N ASP A 262 4.69 21.70 -10.13
CA ASP A 262 3.60 22.58 -9.70
C ASP A 262 3.63 22.95 -8.20
N ARG A 263 4.24 22.12 -7.33
CA ARG A 263 4.01 22.17 -5.87
C ARG A 263 5.24 22.13 -4.96
N GLN A 264 6.47 21.87 -5.46
CA GLN A 264 7.64 21.75 -4.59
C GLN A 264 7.89 22.98 -3.68
N ASP A 265 7.56 24.19 -4.15
CA ASP A 265 7.66 25.44 -3.38
C ASP A 265 6.76 25.46 -2.12
N GLU A 266 5.75 24.59 -2.03
CA GLU A 266 4.92 24.43 -0.84
C GLU A 266 5.66 23.68 0.28
N LEU A 267 6.53 22.75 -0.09
CA LEU A 267 7.37 21.98 0.82
C LEU A 267 8.66 22.75 1.15
N ILE A 268 9.36 23.29 0.14
CA ILE A 268 10.55 24.14 0.32
C ILE A 268 10.21 25.36 1.19
N GLY A 269 9.07 25.99 0.94
CA GLY A 269 8.57 27.12 1.74
C GLY A 269 7.89 26.73 3.05
N LYS A 270 7.70 25.42 3.32
CA LYS A 270 6.99 24.86 4.48
C LYS A 270 5.65 25.53 4.74
N GLN A 271 4.86 25.72 3.68
CA GLN A 271 3.70 26.61 3.72
C GLN A 271 2.59 26.11 4.67
N PHE A 272 2.54 24.80 4.93
CA PHE A 272 1.48 24.16 5.72
C PHE A 272 1.99 23.51 7.02
N CYS A 273 1.08 23.42 8.00
CA CYS A 273 1.27 22.63 9.21
C CYS A 273 0.66 21.24 8.97
N TYR A 274 1.48 20.19 9.05
CA TYR A 274 1.03 18.81 8.95
C TYR A 274 1.76 17.89 9.92
N ASP A 275 1.05 16.86 10.35
CA ASP A 275 1.51 15.78 11.22
C ASP A 275 1.84 14.53 10.39
N ILE A 276 1.05 14.30 9.34
CA ILE A 276 1.24 13.26 8.32
C ILE A 276 1.35 13.93 6.94
N ALA A 277 2.22 13.40 6.08
CA ALA A 277 2.16 13.60 4.64
C ALA A 277 1.96 12.29 3.88
N PHE A 278 1.14 12.30 2.84
CA PHE A 278 1.07 11.23 1.84
C PHE A 278 1.82 11.60 0.57
N ALA A 279 2.71 10.70 0.14
CA ALA A 279 3.21 10.64 -1.23
C ALA A 279 2.36 9.63 -2.01
N SER A 280 1.20 10.07 -2.52
CA SER A 280 0.30 9.18 -3.26
C SER A 280 0.67 9.12 -4.74
N ARG A 281 1.01 7.93 -5.26
CA ARG A 281 1.58 7.73 -6.62
C ARG A 281 1.02 6.47 -7.28
N GLY A 282 0.69 6.56 -8.57
CA GLY A 282 -0.26 5.64 -9.21
C GLY A 282 -0.18 5.57 -10.74
N GLY A 283 -1.30 5.31 -11.42
CA GLY A 283 -1.32 4.95 -12.85
C GLY A 283 -0.81 6.02 -13.80
N ASN A 284 -0.98 7.30 -13.46
CA ASN A 284 -0.42 8.38 -14.26
C ASN A 284 1.13 8.33 -14.36
N ASP A 285 1.82 7.78 -13.36
CA ASP A 285 3.27 7.54 -13.41
C ASP A 285 3.69 6.41 -14.37
N LEU A 286 2.78 5.54 -14.80
CA LEU A 286 3.01 4.48 -15.81
C LEU A 286 3.14 5.08 -17.21
N ASN A 287 2.19 5.96 -17.57
CA ASN A 287 2.07 6.55 -18.90
C ASN A 287 2.88 7.86 -19.07
N SER A 288 3.66 8.21 -18.06
CA SER A 288 4.53 9.40 -18.01
C SER A 288 5.62 9.44 -19.10
N GLY A 289 6.06 8.27 -19.59
CA GLY A 289 7.22 8.15 -20.49
C GLY A 289 8.59 8.27 -19.79
N LEU A 290 8.61 8.46 -18.46
CA LEU A 290 9.83 8.47 -17.66
C LEU A 290 10.46 7.07 -17.57
N SER A 291 11.79 7.01 -17.51
CA SER A 291 12.48 5.79 -17.12
C SER A 291 12.27 5.46 -15.63
N GLU A 292 12.51 4.19 -15.27
CA GLU A 292 12.48 3.73 -13.87
C GLU A 292 13.42 4.58 -12.98
N GLN A 293 14.61 4.93 -13.48
CA GLN A 293 15.58 5.75 -12.76
C GLN A 293 15.10 7.19 -12.55
N GLU A 294 14.43 7.80 -13.53
CA GLU A 294 13.86 9.15 -13.40
C GLU A 294 12.68 9.15 -12.42
N PHE A 295 11.79 8.16 -12.50
CA PHE A 295 10.73 7.96 -11.51
C PHE A 295 11.28 7.82 -10.08
N GLU A 296 12.29 6.96 -9.88
CA GLU A 296 12.90 6.79 -8.57
C GLU A 296 13.62 8.04 -8.06
N THR A 297 14.23 8.83 -8.95
CA THR A 297 14.88 10.09 -8.59
C THR A 297 13.85 11.10 -8.09
N ASN A 298 12.77 11.28 -8.86
CA ASN A 298 11.69 12.20 -8.52
C ASN A 298 10.96 11.77 -7.24
N LEU A 299 10.78 10.46 -7.02
CA LEU A 299 10.15 9.94 -5.80
C LEU A 299 11.02 10.18 -4.56
N ARG A 300 12.35 10.05 -4.67
CA ARG A 300 13.29 10.38 -3.59
C ARG A 300 13.26 11.87 -3.27
N GLU A 301 13.34 12.74 -4.28
CA GLU A 301 13.25 14.20 -4.12
C GLU A 301 11.97 14.62 -3.39
N LEU A 302 10.83 14.04 -3.75
CA LEU A 302 9.57 14.25 -3.04
C LEU A 302 9.66 13.84 -1.56
N ILE A 303 10.17 12.65 -1.26
CA ILE A 303 10.24 12.14 0.11
C ILE A 303 11.21 12.97 0.94
N GLU A 304 12.35 13.41 0.37
CA GLU A 304 13.29 14.33 1.01
C GLU A 304 12.68 15.72 1.26
N LEU A 305 11.83 16.22 0.37
CA LEU A 305 11.05 17.46 0.58
C LEU A 305 10.00 17.30 1.69
N LEU A 306 9.43 16.11 1.87
CA LEU A 306 8.48 15.83 2.96
C LEU A 306 9.18 15.66 4.33
N ASP A 307 10.35 15.01 4.39
CA ASP A 307 11.14 14.82 5.64
C ASP A 307 11.88 16.09 6.09
N GLN A 308 12.05 17.09 5.21
CA GLN A 308 12.42 18.42 5.66
C GLN A 308 11.45 18.97 6.72
N GLY A 309 10.19 18.51 6.72
CA GLY A 309 9.21 18.75 7.77
C GLY A 309 8.36 20.00 7.58
N SER A 310 7.15 19.98 8.14
CA SER A 310 6.15 21.05 8.06
C SER A 310 6.55 22.29 8.86
N ASN A 311 5.76 23.37 8.82
CA ASN A 311 6.02 24.54 9.68
C ASN A 311 5.77 24.30 11.18
N CYS A 312 5.19 23.16 11.55
CA CYS A 312 4.85 22.83 12.93
C CYS A 312 5.47 21.52 13.45
N ARG A 313 6.05 20.67 12.58
CA ARG A 313 6.74 19.43 12.98
C ARG A 313 7.95 19.14 12.09
N THR A 314 9.08 18.82 12.73
CA THR A 314 10.35 18.54 12.05
C THR A 314 10.39 17.16 11.37
N HIS A 315 9.76 16.14 11.94
CA HIS A 315 9.70 14.78 11.40
C HIS A 315 8.24 14.28 11.35
N PRO A 316 7.42 14.75 10.38
CA PRO A 316 6.07 14.22 10.15
C PRO A 316 6.12 12.75 9.72
N PHE A 317 5.05 11.99 9.91
CA PHE A 317 4.95 10.68 9.26
C PHE A 317 4.82 10.84 7.75
N ILE A 318 5.56 10.05 6.99
CA ILE A 318 5.53 10.05 5.52
C ILE A 318 5.05 8.67 5.08
N TYR A 319 3.85 8.61 4.51
CA TYR A 319 3.32 7.37 3.91
C TYR A 319 3.41 7.45 2.40
N VAL A 320 4.14 6.52 1.80
CA VAL A 320 4.23 6.37 0.33
C VAL A 320 3.33 5.20 -0.07
N THR A 321 2.31 5.46 -0.89
CA THR A 321 1.33 4.43 -1.26
C THR A 321 1.69 3.79 -2.59
N ALA A 322 1.71 2.46 -2.67
CA ALA A 322 1.40 1.77 -3.92
C ALA A 322 -0.10 1.91 -4.19
N HIS A 323 -0.47 2.55 -5.31
CA HIS A 323 -1.88 2.73 -5.69
C HIS A 323 -2.52 1.44 -6.22
N MET A 324 -3.85 1.42 -6.23
CA MET A 324 -4.64 0.40 -6.94
C MET A 324 -4.54 0.52 -8.47
N LEU A 325 -5.12 -0.45 -9.18
CA LEU A 325 -5.34 -0.40 -10.64
C LEU A 325 -5.94 0.94 -11.10
N ASP A 326 -5.19 1.62 -11.95
CA ASP A 326 -5.61 2.75 -12.76
C ASP A 326 -5.26 2.44 -14.22
N VAL A 327 -6.28 2.17 -15.04
CA VAL A 327 -6.12 1.91 -16.48
C VAL A 327 -6.79 3.03 -17.27
N SER A 328 -5.98 3.99 -17.71
CA SER A 328 -6.37 5.03 -18.65
C SER A 328 -6.70 4.40 -20.00
N GLY A 329 -7.96 4.48 -20.42
CA GLY A 329 -8.44 3.85 -21.66
C GLY A 329 -7.82 4.46 -22.93
N GLY A 330 -7.35 3.60 -23.84
CA GLY A 330 -6.93 4.00 -25.19
C GLY A 330 -5.72 3.27 -25.76
N GLY A 331 -4.87 2.66 -24.89
CA GLY A 331 -3.66 1.97 -25.32
C GLY A 331 -3.81 0.46 -25.48
N ASP A 332 -4.44 -0.22 -24.51
CA ASP A 332 -4.40 -1.69 -24.43
C ASP A 332 -5.73 -2.32 -23.98
N THR A 333 -6.80 -2.07 -24.76
CA THR A 333 -8.07 -2.80 -24.65
C THR A 333 -8.03 -4.19 -25.31
N SER A 334 -6.85 -4.66 -25.75
CA SER A 334 -6.66 -5.98 -26.38
C SER A 334 -7.09 -7.14 -25.48
N PHE A 335 -7.01 -6.92 -24.16
CA PHE A 335 -7.58 -7.71 -23.06
C PHE A 335 -9.02 -8.21 -23.25
N TYR A 336 -9.82 -7.55 -24.10
CA TYR A 336 -11.17 -8.00 -24.50
C TYR A 336 -11.31 -8.30 -25.99
N ASP A 337 -10.52 -7.68 -26.87
CA ASP A 337 -10.70 -7.75 -28.33
C ASP A 337 -9.87 -8.87 -29.01
N ASP A 338 -8.90 -9.50 -28.32
CA ASP A 338 -8.12 -10.66 -28.84
C ASP A 338 -8.18 -11.90 -27.91
N TYR A 339 -8.02 -13.10 -28.49
CA TYR A 339 -8.44 -14.38 -27.88
C TYR A 339 -7.39 -15.05 -26.96
N ASP A 340 -6.37 -14.31 -26.51
CA ASP A 340 -5.00 -14.84 -26.34
C ASP A 340 -4.53 -15.11 -24.88
N GLY A 341 -5.42 -15.70 -24.07
CA GLY A 341 -5.03 -16.62 -22.98
C GLY A 341 -4.41 -16.08 -21.68
N GLU A 342 -4.16 -17.01 -20.74
CA GLU A 342 -3.71 -16.72 -19.36
C GLU A 342 -2.33 -16.01 -19.29
N SER A 343 -1.48 -16.25 -20.30
CA SER A 343 -0.12 -15.70 -20.36
C SER A 343 -0.10 -14.17 -20.50
N TYR A 344 -1.08 -13.56 -21.17
CA TYR A 344 -1.11 -12.11 -21.34
C TYR A 344 -1.55 -11.41 -20.05
N ILE A 345 -2.65 -11.87 -19.43
CA ILE A 345 -3.18 -11.29 -18.17
C ILE A 345 -2.18 -11.44 -17.02
N SER A 346 -1.51 -12.59 -16.90
CA SER A 346 -0.45 -12.78 -15.88
C SER A 346 0.77 -11.89 -16.13
N THR A 347 1.18 -11.70 -17.39
CA THR A 347 2.26 -10.76 -17.74
C THR A 347 1.89 -9.33 -17.39
N TRP A 348 0.69 -8.87 -17.77
CA TRP A 348 0.21 -7.54 -17.45
C TRP A 348 0.10 -7.32 -15.93
N MET A 349 -0.41 -8.29 -15.17
CA MET A 349 -0.46 -8.23 -13.70
C MET A 349 0.94 -8.10 -13.06
N ALA A 350 1.92 -8.88 -13.53
CA ALA A 350 3.30 -8.76 -13.06
C ALA A 350 3.89 -7.37 -13.38
N THR A 351 3.60 -6.83 -14.57
CA THR A 351 3.95 -5.47 -14.97
C THR A 351 3.33 -4.43 -14.03
N GLN A 352 2.01 -4.49 -13.76
CA GLN A 352 1.35 -3.55 -12.85
C GLN A 352 1.90 -3.65 -11.41
N LYS A 353 2.13 -4.85 -10.86
CA LYS A 353 2.76 -5.02 -9.54
C LYS A 353 4.15 -4.38 -9.49
N SER A 354 4.95 -4.53 -10.54
CA SER A 354 6.27 -3.89 -10.64
C SER A 354 6.18 -2.35 -10.57
N TYR A 355 5.24 -1.77 -11.32
CA TYR A 355 5.06 -0.31 -11.40
C TYR A 355 4.41 0.33 -10.17
N TYR A 356 3.50 -0.34 -9.46
CA TYR A 356 2.85 0.24 -8.27
C TYR A 356 3.54 -0.15 -6.97
N VAL A 357 3.93 -1.42 -6.82
CA VAL A 357 4.55 -1.93 -5.58
C VAL A 357 6.06 -1.87 -5.67
N THR A 358 6.68 -2.65 -6.57
CA THR A 358 8.11 -2.99 -6.47
C THR A 358 9.02 -1.76 -6.54
N ARG A 359 8.87 -0.88 -7.55
CA ARG A 359 9.72 0.33 -7.66
C ARG A 359 9.49 1.33 -6.52
N VAL A 360 8.27 1.42 -5.98
CA VAL A 360 7.92 2.34 -4.88
C VAL A 360 8.48 1.82 -3.55
N GLN A 361 8.25 0.55 -3.25
CA GLN A 361 8.73 -0.11 -2.05
C GLN A 361 10.26 -0.18 -2.00
N LYS A 362 10.93 -0.37 -3.16
CA LYS A 362 12.40 -0.27 -3.28
C LYS A 362 12.90 1.09 -2.81
N VAL A 363 12.34 2.20 -3.33
CA VAL A 363 12.73 3.55 -2.91
C VAL A 363 12.53 3.75 -1.41
N VAL A 364 11.38 3.35 -0.86
CA VAL A 364 11.11 3.45 0.58
C VAL A 364 12.12 2.65 1.41
N ASN A 365 12.38 1.40 1.05
CA ASN A 365 13.31 0.53 1.77
C ASN A 365 14.74 1.08 1.75
N GLU A 366 15.21 1.60 0.62
CA GLU A 366 16.53 2.22 0.50
C GLU A 366 16.62 3.52 1.33
N MET A 367 15.60 4.38 1.32
CA MET A 367 15.59 5.63 2.07
C MET A 367 15.50 5.40 3.59
N SER A 368 14.59 4.54 4.04
CA SER A 368 14.49 4.14 5.46
C SER A 368 15.75 3.44 5.95
N GLY A 369 16.40 2.63 5.10
CA GLY A 369 17.68 2.00 5.40
C GLY A 369 18.86 3.00 5.49
N ALA A 370 18.83 4.06 4.70
CA ALA A 370 19.84 5.12 4.71
C ALA A 370 19.65 6.15 5.86
N ASN A 371 18.40 6.46 6.23
CA ASN A 371 18.06 7.40 7.30
C ASN A 371 17.02 6.82 8.27
N GLN A 372 17.49 6.14 9.31
CA GLN A 372 16.64 5.59 10.37
C GLN A 372 15.93 6.63 11.25
N ALA A 373 16.23 7.94 11.09
CA ALA A 373 15.48 9.01 11.74
C ALA A 373 14.29 9.50 10.91
N MET A 374 14.15 9.06 9.66
CA MET A 374 13.02 9.39 8.81
C MET A 374 11.78 8.59 9.22
N ASN A 375 10.66 9.27 9.46
CA ASN A 375 9.38 8.64 9.80
C ASN A 375 8.65 8.10 8.55
N LEU A 376 9.39 7.38 7.69
CA LEU A 376 8.94 6.88 6.39
C LEU A 376 8.30 5.49 6.51
N ARG A 377 7.16 5.29 5.88
CA ARG A 377 6.41 4.02 5.83
C ARG A 377 5.89 3.80 4.41
N PHE A 378 5.90 2.54 3.97
CA PHE A 378 5.23 2.12 2.74
C PHE A 378 3.79 1.67 3.09
N ILE A 379 2.84 1.90 2.19
CA ILE A 379 1.48 1.36 2.29
C ILE A 379 1.13 0.67 0.97
N ASP A 380 0.73 -0.59 1.06
CA ASP A 380 0.37 -1.38 -0.12
C ASP A 380 -1.15 -1.42 -0.32
N GLN A 381 -1.68 -0.61 -1.26
CA GLN A 381 -3.08 -0.69 -1.68
C GLN A 381 -3.30 -1.77 -2.76
N TRP A 382 -2.23 -2.21 -3.42
CA TRP A 382 -2.25 -3.12 -4.57
C TRP A 382 -2.35 -4.58 -4.15
N THR A 383 -1.41 -5.08 -3.35
CA THR A 383 -1.29 -6.52 -3.07
C THR A 383 -2.52 -7.07 -2.31
N PRO A 384 -3.08 -6.38 -1.30
CA PRO A 384 -4.34 -6.81 -0.67
C PRO A 384 -5.53 -6.85 -1.63
N PHE A 385 -5.59 -5.92 -2.60
CA PHE A 385 -6.61 -5.95 -3.66
C PHE A 385 -6.37 -7.14 -4.61
N TYR A 386 -5.11 -7.34 -5.04
CA TYR A 386 -4.73 -8.39 -5.97
C TYR A 386 -5.02 -9.80 -5.41
N GLU A 387 -4.67 -10.03 -4.15
CA GLU A 387 -4.93 -11.30 -3.45
C GLU A 387 -6.39 -11.47 -3.01
N ASN A 388 -7.26 -10.49 -3.31
CA ASN A 388 -8.66 -10.47 -2.90
C ASN A 388 -8.82 -10.61 -1.37
N ARG A 389 -7.97 -9.93 -0.59
CA ARG A 389 -8.05 -9.96 0.87
C ARG A 389 -9.37 -9.35 1.35
N ALA A 390 -9.98 -10.00 2.34
CA ALA A 390 -11.19 -9.52 2.98
C ALA A 390 -10.93 -8.23 3.78
N THR A 391 -11.94 -7.39 3.90
CA THR A 391 -11.96 -6.19 4.77
C THR A 391 -13.30 -6.12 5.49
N THR A 392 -13.52 -5.17 6.43
CA THR A 392 -14.83 -5.08 7.12
C THR A 392 -15.92 -4.56 6.18
N ALA A 393 -15.62 -3.65 5.25
CA ALA A 393 -16.56 -3.28 4.21
C ALA A 393 -16.78 -4.39 3.17
N PHE A 394 -15.73 -5.17 2.86
CA PHE A 394 -15.74 -6.20 1.83
C PHE A 394 -15.29 -7.57 2.38
N PRO A 395 -16.08 -8.24 3.24
CA PRO A 395 -15.66 -9.47 3.94
C PRO A 395 -15.70 -10.73 3.06
N ALA A 396 -16.40 -10.68 1.92
CA ALA A 396 -16.55 -11.78 0.97
C ALA A 396 -16.74 -11.27 -0.47
N GLU A 397 -16.25 -10.06 -0.78
CA GLU A 397 -16.29 -9.50 -2.12
C GLU A 397 -15.32 -10.24 -3.05
N ASN A 398 -15.64 -10.30 -4.34
CA ASN A 398 -14.74 -10.84 -5.35
C ASN A 398 -14.41 -9.75 -6.39
N TRP A 399 -13.21 -9.20 -6.31
CA TRP A 399 -12.66 -8.21 -7.24
C TRP A 399 -12.28 -8.80 -8.61
N TRP A 400 -12.49 -10.10 -8.81
CA TRP A 400 -12.11 -10.85 -10.00
C TRP A 400 -13.31 -11.48 -10.71
N THR A 401 -13.23 -11.55 -12.04
CA THR A 401 -14.26 -12.12 -12.91
C THR A 401 -13.66 -12.97 -14.03
N THR A 402 -14.41 -13.95 -14.50
CA THR A 402 -14.12 -14.73 -15.73
C THR A 402 -15.09 -14.41 -16.87
N ILE A 403 -16.01 -13.47 -16.67
CA ILE A 403 -17.02 -13.06 -17.66
C ILE A 403 -16.40 -12.09 -18.67
N ASN A 404 -16.75 -12.22 -19.96
CA ASN A 404 -16.45 -11.21 -20.97
C ASN A 404 -17.42 -10.03 -20.83
N TYR A 405 -16.89 -8.87 -20.49
CA TYR A 405 -17.61 -7.60 -20.53
C TYR A 405 -17.44 -6.98 -21.91
N ASP A 406 -18.54 -6.68 -22.59
CA ASP A 406 -18.49 -5.99 -23.88
C ASP A 406 -18.41 -4.47 -23.64
N GLN A 407 -17.20 -3.94 -23.82
CA GLN A 407 -16.88 -2.52 -23.66
C GLN A 407 -17.66 -1.58 -24.60
N TYR A 408 -18.25 -2.09 -25.70
CA TYR A 408 -18.96 -1.30 -26.69
C TYR A 408 -20.49 -1.34 -26.52
N THR A 409 -21.04 -2.46 -26.03
CA THR A 409 -22.50 -2.60 -25.78
C THR A 409 -22.91 -2.38 -24.32
N GLY A 410 -21.98 -2.58 -23.38
CA GLY A 410 -22.29 -2.60 -21.94
C GLY A 410 -23.03 -3.86 -21.47
N GLU A 411 -23.25 -4.83 -22.37
CA GLU A 411 -23.90 -6.10 -22.03
C GLU A 411 -22.89 -7.12 -21.49
N LEU A 412 -23.33 -7.93 -20.52
CA LEU A 412 -22.60 -9.13 -20.13
C LEU A 412 -22.82 -10.18 -21.23
N ASN A 413 -21.86 -10.28 -22.16
CA ASN A 413 -21.92 -11.25 -23.25
C ASN A 413 -21.88 -12.68 -22.66
N GLY A 414 -23.07 -13.29 -22.52
CA GLY A 414 -23.35 -14.45 -21.66
C GLY A 414 -22.81 -15.79 -22.16
N ALA A 415 -21.64 -15.80 -22.80
CA ALA A 415 -21.03 -16.95 -23.44
C ALA A 415 -19.77 -17.42 -22.70
N ILE A 416 -19.96 -18.44 -21.85
CA ILE A 416 -18.96 -19.41 -21.36
C ILE A 416 -17.84 -18.84 -20.45
N PRO A 417 -17.80 -19.24 -19.15
CA PRO A 417 -16.69 -18.91 -18.24
C PRO A 417 -15.47 -19.82 -18.48
N THR A 418 -14.74 -19.57 -19.56
CA THR A 418 -13.47 -20.26 -19.92
C THR A 418 -12.30 -19.30 -20.16
N GLY A 419 -12.44 -18.03 -19.78
CA GLY A 419 -11.35 -17.06 -19.78
C GLY A 419 -10.53 -17.08 -18.48
N PRO A 420 -9.33 -16.49 -18.47
CA PRO A 420 -8.51 -16.33 -17.26
C PRO A 420 -9.23 -15.47 -16.22
N SER A 421 -8.95 -15.69 -14.93
CA SER A 421 -9.41 -14.78 -13.87
C SER A 421 -8.74 -13.41 -14.05
N ARG A 422 -9.53 -12.34 -14.07
CA ARG A 422 -9.04 -10.97 -14.31
C ARG A 422 -9.86 -9.92 -13.54
N PRO A 423 -9.36 -8.68 -13.37
CA PRO A 423 -10.00 -7.69 -12.52
C PRO A 423 -11.41 -7.31 -13.01
N ASP A 424 -12.38 -7.24 -12.10
CA ASP A 424 -13.76 -6.86 -12.39
C ASP A 424 -13.88 -5.33 -12.57
N LEU A 425 -13.66 -4.86 -13.80
CA LEU A 425 -13.68 -3.43 -14.13
C LEU A 425 -15.05 -2.77 -13.88
N ILE A 426 -16.13 -3.53 -13.69
CA ILE A 426 -17.46 -2.98 -13.29
C ILE A 426 -17.44 -2.57 -11.81
N LYS A 427 -16.64 -3.22 -10.98
CA LYS A 427 -16.38 -2.83 -9.58
C LYS A 427 -15.26 -1.80 -9.48
N ILE A 428 -14.28 -1.87 -10.39
CA ILE A 428 -13.04 -1.12 -10.30
C ILE A 428 -13.07 0.22 -11.03
N HIS A 429 -13.73 0.43 -12.18
CA HIS A 429 -13.54 1.66 -13.00
C HIS A 429 -14.79 2.51 -13.24
N ARG A 430 -14.62 3.84 -13.26
CA ARG A 430 -15.64 4.79 -13.76
C ARG A 430 -16.09 4.36 -15.16
N GLY A 431 -17.41 4.30 -15.36
CA GLY A 431 -18.02 3.65 -16.53
C GLY A 431 -19.04 4.55 -17.22
N GLU A 432 -18.54 5.49 -18.01
CA GLU A 432 -19.28 6.13 -19.11
C GLU A 432 -18.39 6.08 -20.37
N PHE A 433 -19.01 6.09 -21.56
CA PHE A 433 -18.37 5.70 -22.82
C PHE A 433 -17.15 6.58 -23.18
N GLY A 434 -15.95 6.02 -23.03
CA GLY A 434 -14.68 6.62 -23.46
C GLY A 434 -13.80 7.22 -22.35
N SER A 435 -14.23 7.23 -21.09
CA SER A 435 -13.45 7.80 -19.97
C SER A 435 -13.20 6.77 -18.85
N PHE A 436 -12.56 5.65 -19.19
CA PHE A 436 -11.88 4.80 -18.19
C PHE A 436 -10.69 5.59 -17.65
N GLN A 437 -10.83 6.26 -16.50
CA GLN A 437 -9.82 7.20 -16.00
C GLN A 437 -9.53 7.12 -14.49
N HIS A 438 -10.44 6.64 -13.65
CA HIS A 438 -10.21 6.52 -12.20
C HIS A 438 -11.01 5.36 -11.59
N PRO A 439 -10.62 4.88 -10.39
CA PRO A 439 -11.37 3.85 -9.68
C PRO A 439 -12.81 4.26 -9.34
N ARG A 440 -13.73 3.29 -9.35
CA ARG A 440 -15.11 3.40 -8.86
C ARG A 440 -15.14 3.43 -7.34
N ARG A 441 -16.22 3.98 -6.78
CA ARG A 441 -16.59 3.99 -5.35
C ARG A 441 -16.08 2.79 -4.55
N LEU A 442 -16.31 1.56 -5.01
CA LEU A 442 -15.96 0.35 -4.26
C LEU A 442 -14.44 0.20 -4.09
N ALA A 443 -13.69 0.31 -5.18
CA ALA A 443 -12.23 0.27 -5.18
C ALA A 443 -11.63 1.38 -4.28
N SER A 444 -12.17 2.60 -4.35
CA SER A 444 -11.71 3.69 -3.49
C SER A 444 -12.07 3.52 -2.02
N ILE A 445 -13.22 2.92 -1.68
CA ILE A 445 -13.54 2.54 -0.30
C ILE A 445 -12.57 1.44 0.19
N PHE A 446 -12.26 0.45 -0.65
CA PHE A 446 -11.27 -0.60 -0.33
C PHE A 446 -9.87 -0.01 -0.10
N ALA A 447 -9.35 0.80 -1.02
CA ALA A 447 -8.05 1.47 -0.88
C ALA A 447 -7.97 2.32 0.40
N GLY A 448 -9.04 3.06 0.72
CA GLY A 448 -9.10 3.89 1.92
C GLY A 448 -9.18 3.08 3.21
N GLU A 449 -10.00 2.01 3.25
CA GLU A 449 -10.03 1.10 4.38
C GLU A 449 -8.68 0.40 4.60
N ASN A 450 -8.10 -0.17 3.55
CA ASN A 450 -6.82 -0.85 3.59
C ASN A 450 -5.68 0.10 4.06
N THR A 451 -5.61 1.31 3.48
CA THR A 451 -4.65 2.34 3.91
C THR A 451 -4.83 2.73 5.38
N ALA A 452 -6.09 2.87 5.83
CA ALA A 452 -6.37 3.23 7.21
C ALA A 452 -6.08 2.08 8.17
N ASN A 453 -6.25 0.82 7.76
CA ASN A 453 -5.92 -0.36 8.58
C ASN A 453 -4.39 -0.47 8.76
N GLN A 454 -3.58 -0.18 7.73
CA GLN A 454 -2.11 -0.20 7.77
C GLN A 454 -1.45 0.92 8.61
N ILE A 455 -2.21 1.92 9.11
CA ILE A 455 -1.67 2.93 10.04
C ILE A 455 -1.71 2.42 11.49
N ASN A 456 -0.57 2.45 12.18
CA ASN A 456 -0.48 2.22 13.62
C ASN A 456 -0.98 3.46 14.38
N ILE A 457 -2.16 3.37 15.01
CA ILE A 457 -2.77 4.49 15.75
C ILE A 457 -2.02 4.82 17.04
N SER A 458 -1.40 3.83 17.70
CA SER A 458 -0.59 4.05 18.91
C SER A 458 0.68 4.83 18.58
N GLU A 459 1.35 4.47 17.48
CA GLU A 459 2.51 5.19 16.96
C GLU A 459 2.14 6.63 16.56
N LEU A 460 1.03 6.78 15.82
CA LEU A 460 0.50 8.08 15.40
C LEU A 460 0.18 8.99 16.59
N ARG A 461 -0.49 8.47 17.64
CA ARG A 461 -0.76 9.23 18.87
C ARG A 461 0.52 9.61 19.61
N THR A 462 1.51 8.72 19.65
CA THR A 462 2.83 9.00 20.27
C THR A 462 3.58 10.15 19.57
N LEU A 463 3.29 10.45 18.29
CA LEU A 463 3.83 11.62 17.57
C LEU A 463 3.02 12.92 17.82
N LEU A 464 1.81 12.81 18.40
CA LEU A 464 0.84 13.90 18.57
C LEU A 464 0.72 14.40 20.02
N GLU A 465 1.39 13.72 20.97
CA GLU A 465 1.49 14.07 22.40
C GLU A 465 2.83 14.78 22.75
#